data_AF-A0A5Z5MQJ9-F1
#
_entry.id   AF-A0A5Z5MQJ9-F1
#
_cell.length_a   1.000
_cell.length_b   1.000
_cell.length_c   1.000
_cell.angle_alpha   90.00
_cell.angle_beta   90.00
_cell.angle_gamma   90.00
#
_symmetry.space_group_name_H-M   'P 1'
#
loop_
_entity.id
_entity.type
_entity.pdbx_description
1 polymer ?
#
loop_
_entity_poly.entity_id
_entity_poly.type
_entity_poly.pdbx_seq_one_letter_code
_entity_poly.pdbx_strand_id
1 'polypeptide(L)' 'MAKLPQEKPKEVIQAGFDDVKKAYKKGAKTVNDTYAEQAGRDLQSGDGKLMATYRRNKKAIDKLDAEG' A
#
# COMPACT_ATOMS: atom_id res chain seq x y z
N MET A 1 -39.18 12.56 -25.92
CA MET A 1 -37.85 11.94 -26.08
C MET A 1 -37.42 11.40 -24.73
N ALA A 2 -37.42 10.07 -24.55
CA ALA A 2 -36.95 9.44 -23.32
C ALA A 2 -35.43 9.62 -23.22
N LYS A 3 -34.95 10.33 -22.20
CA LYS A 3 -33.51 10.39 -21.90
C LYS A 3 -33.08 8.98 -21.53
N LEU A 4 -32.19 8.38 -22.34
CA LEU A 4 -31.53 7.12 -22.01
C LEU A 4 -30.91 7.23 -20.61
N PRO A 5 -30.96 6.17 -19.78
CA PRO A 5 -30.33 6.19 -18.47
C PRO A 5 -28.84 6.46 -18.66
N GLN A 6 -28.34 7.54 -18.05
CA GLN A 6 -26.92 7.88 -18.03
C GLN A 6 -26.13 6.65 -17.58
N GLU A 7 -25.12 6.26 -18.37
CA GLU A 7 -24.22 5.18 -18.02
C GLU A 7 -23.63 5.42 -16.61
N LYS A 8 -23.60 4.34 -15.84
CA LYS A 8 -23.61 4.35 -14.38
C LYS A 8 -22.37 5.04 -13.80
N PRO A 9 -22.45 5.64 -12.59
CA PRO A 9 -21.32 6.18 -11.83
C PRO A 9 -20.21 5.16 -11.45
N LYS A 10 -20.28 3.92 -11.96
CA LYS A 10 -19.35 2.84 -11.65
C LYS A 10 -17.92 3.16 -12.06
N GLU A 11 -17.69 3.79 -13.22
CA GLU A 11 -16.32 4.12 -13.67
C GLU A 11 -15.64 5.15 -12.77
N VAL A 12 -16.38 6.17 -12.33
CA VAL A 12 -15.86 7.23 -11.44
C VAL A 12 -15.53 6.67 -10.06
N ILE A 13 -16.39 5.79 -9.54
CA ILE A 13 -16.17 5.13 -8.25
C ILE A 13 -14.96 4.18 -8.35
N GLN A 14 -14.84 3.41 -9.43
CA GLN A 14 -13.69 2.51 -9.67
C GLN A 14 -12.37 3.30 -9.70
N ALA A 15 -12.32 4.40 -10.46
CA ALA A 15 -11.16 5.28 -10.54
C ALA A 15 -10.79 5.89 -9.18
N GLY A 16 -11.79 6.29 -8.39
CA GLY A 16 -11.57 6.77 -7.02
C GLY A 16 -10.99 5.69 -6.11
N PHE A 17 -11.45 4.44 -6.22
CA PHE A 17 -10.87 3.31 -5.48
C PHE A 17 -9.43 3.01 -5.90
N ASP A 18 -9.12 3.10 -7.19
CA ASP A 18 -7.77 2.88 -7.71
C ASP A 18 -6.79 3.96 -7.21
N ASP A 19 -7.22 5.22 -7.16
CA ASP A 19 -6.43 6.32 -6.61
C ASP A 19 -6.19 6.16 -5.10
N VAL A 20 -7.22 5.76 -4.35
CA VAL A 20 -7.07 5.45 -2.91
C VAL A 20 -6.14 4.26 -2.70
N LYS A 21 -6.25 3.20 -3.51
CA LYS A 21 -5.37 2.03 -3.46
C LYS A 21 -3.92 2.45 -3.74
N LYS A 22 -3.69 3.32 -4.72
CA LYS A 22 -2.37 3.86 -5.06
C LYS A 22 -1.79 4.74 -3.95
N ALA A 23 -2.59 5.63 -3.37
CA ALA A 23 -2.17 6.48 -2.25
C ALA A 23 -1.85 5.65 -1.00
N TYR A 24 -2.69 4.66 -0.69
CA TYR A 24 -2.47 3.73 0.42
C TYR A 24 -1.18 2.93 0.23
N LYS A 25 -0.94 2.38 -0.97
CA LYS A 25 0.32 1.70 -1.31
C LYS A 25 1.54 2.60 -1.12
N LYS A 26 1.46 3.85 -1.58
CA LYS A 26 2.55 4.82 -1.41
C LYS A 26 2.83 5.09 0.06
N GLY A 27 1.79 5.34 0.86
CA GLY A 27 1.92 5.53 2.31
C GLY A 27 2.50 4.31 3.02
N ALA A 28 2.03 3.11 2.68
CA ALA A 28 2.54 1.87 3.24
C ALA A 28 4.03 1.65 2.91
N LYS A 29 4.49 1.95 1.69
CA LYS A 29 5.91 1.91 1.32
C LYS A 29 6.73 2.90 2.14
N THR A 30 6.30 4.16 2.21
CA THR A 30 7.01 5.21 2.99
C THR A 30 7.14 4.83 4.46
N VAL A 31 6.06 4.35 5.08
CA VAL A 31 6.10 3.90 6.48
C VAL A 31 7.03 2.68 6.61
N ASN A 32 6.98 1.73 5.68
CA ASN A 32 7.86 0.57 5.75
C ASN A 32 9.35 0.95 5.57
N ASP A 33 9.67 1.94 4.74
CA ASP A 33 11.04 2.43 4.57
C ASP A 33 11.57 3.09 5.85
N THR A 34 10.73 3.81 6.62
CA THR A 34 11.14 4.32 7.94
C THR A 34 11.48 3.19 8.92
N TYR A 35 10.74 2.07 8.87
CA TYR A 35 11.11 0.88 9.64
C TYR A 35 12.42 0.24 9.16
N ALA A 36 12.79 0.37 7.89
CA ALA A 36 14.04 -0.19 7.37
C ALA A 36 15.27 0.49 7.96
N GLU A 37 15.27 1.83 8.01
CA GLU A 37 16.36 2.61 8.59
C GLU A 37 16.53 2.33 10.08
N GLN A 38 15.40 2.26 10.81
CA GLN A 38 15.39 2.01 12.24
C GLN A 38 15.76 0.56 12.55
N ALA A 39 15.22 -0.39 11.78
CA ALA A 39 15.58 -1.81 11.87
C ALA A 39 17.06 -2.06 11.59
N GLY A 40 17.70 -1.32 10.67
CA GLY A 40 19.13 -1.44 10.41
C GLY A 40 19.98 -1.09 11.63
N ARG A 41 19.62 -0.02 12.35
CA ARG A 41 20.29 0.41 13.59
C ARG A 41 20.04 -0.57 14.74
N ASP A 42 18.81 -1.06 14.86
CA ASP A 42 18.44 -2.00 15.92
C ASP A 42 19.08 -3.37 15.72
N LEU A 43 19.24 -3.82 14.46
CA LEU A 43 19.94 -5.06 14.15
C LEU A 43 21.42 -5.00 14.53
N GLN A 44 22.06 -3.85 14.36
CA GLN A 44 23.44 -3.62 14.82
C GLN A 44 23.55 -3.71 16.35
N SER A 45 22.47 -3.40 17.06
CA SER A 45 22.35 -3.52 18.51
C SER A 45 21.85 -4.90 18.98
N GLY A 46 21.58 -5.82 18.04
CA GLY A 46 21.12 -7.18 18.31
C GLY A 46 19.59 -7.36 18.40
N ASP A 47 18.78 -6.31 18.20
CA ASP A 47 17.31 -6.41 18.19
C ASP A 47 16.77 -6.56 16.76
N GLY A 48 16.34 -7.77 16.42
CA GLY A 48 15.80 -8.11 15.10
C GLY A 48 14.30 -7.87 14.94
N LYS A 49 13.56 -7.44 15.96
CA LYS A 49 12.08 -7.35 15.92
C LYS A 49 11.58 -6.40 14.83
N LEU A 50 12.19 -5.22 14.74
CA LEU A 50 11.82 -4.21 13.75
C LEU A 50 12.13 -4.70 12.32
N MET A 51 13.20 -5.46 12.14
CA MET A 51 13.51 -6.05 10.83
C MET A 51 12.55 -7.17 10.44
N ALA A 52 12.05 -7.94 11.41
CA ALA A 52 10.99 -8.92 11.15
C ALA A 52 9.68 -8.24 10.72
N THR A 53 9.31 -7.13 11.38
CA THR A 53 8.15 -6.31 11.01
C THR A 53 8.32 -5.71 9.62
N TYR A 54 9.48 -5.12 9.31
CA TYR A 54 9.82 -4.60 7.98
C TYR A 54 9.63 -5.64 6.87
N ARG A 55 10.16 -6.86 7.09
CA ARG A 55 10.05 -7.96 6.11
C ARG A 55 8.60 -8.43 5.92
N ARG A 56 7.81 -8.52 6.99
CA ARG A 56 6.39 -8.88 6.91
C ARG A 56 5.59 -7.85 6.12
N ASN A 57 5.79 -6.57 6.44
CA ASN A 57 5.14 -5.46 5.75
C ASN A 57 5.55 -5.40 4.28
N LYS A 58 6.83 -5.60 3.97
CA LYS A 58 7.33 -5.68 2.59
C LYS A 58 6.61 -6.78 1.80
N LYS A 59 6.50 -7.98 2.37
CA LYS A 59 5.78 -9.10 1.73
C LYS A 59 4.29 -8.80 1.49
N ALA A 60 3.64 -8.08 2.41
CA ALA A 60 2.25 -7.66 2.24
C ALA A 60 2.10 -6.61 1.13
N ILE A 61 3.02 -5.63 1.07
CA ILE A 61 3.05 -4.61 0.02
C ILE A 61 3.32 -5.25 -1.35
N ASP A 62 4.28 -6.17 -1.44
CA ASP A 62 4.62 -6.89 -2.68
C ASP A 62 3.43 -7.73 -3.18
N LYS A 63 2.68 -8.37 -2.27
CA LYS A 63 1.42 -9.05 -2.61
C LYS A 63 0.36 -8.08 -3.14
N LEU A 64 0.18 -6.92 -2.50
CA LEU A 64 -0.73 -5.88 -2.97
C LEU A 64 -0.34 -5.33 -4.35
N ASP A 65 0.95 -5.33 -4.68
CA ASP A 65 1.47 -4.98 -6.02
C ASP A 65 1.27 -6.09 -7.05
N ALA A 66 1.33 -7.36 -6.66
CA ALA A 66 1.05 -8.49 -7.56
C ALA A 66 -0.46 -8.72 -7.82
N GLU A 67 -1.32 -8.35 -6.87
CA GLU A 67 -2.79 -8.45 -6.95
C GLU A 67 -3.47 -7.16 -7.45
N GLY A 68 -2.68 -6.14 -7.84
CA GLY A 68 -3.17 -4.89 -8.42
C GLY A 68 -2.98 -4.87 -9.93
#